data_AF-A0ABD3JZY4-F1
#
_entry.id   AF-A0ABD3JZY4-F1
#
_cell.length_a   1.000
_cell.length_b   1.000
_cell.length_c   1.000
_cell.angle_alpha   90.00
_cell.angle_beta   90.00
_cell.angle_gamma   90.00
#
_symmetry.space_group_name_H-M   'P 1'
#
loop_
_entity.id
_entity.type
_entity.pdbx_description
1 polymer ?
#
loop_
_entity_poly.entity_id
_entity_poly.type
_entity_poly.pdbx_seq_one_letter_code
_entity_poly.pdbx_strand_id
1 'polypeptide(L)'
;MVHHLHIQRISHGILGIFVVVAWLNHGGDLSNTRSAREEKLIGPSTVGNLRLRWKFFAGKDISATPAVANVVVYCSGELPLVECLVWKQNLSELTGLRGTTIVNVTLSRSTPTIAEKLLIVSICGLVVVIAVNRSNGRLVWPTQLDPHPRAVITTSRTAYLGAFYVGVSSTEEGLPAVQCCSFRGSLVKLNILPGAILWQTYTLPDNGGELRGYDGASIWGSSPAIDPKRRLAYAATGNHYTAPAKVRECQVRQNNQMIPPTTPNQCIGPDVNFNSIIAFEMESGRIRWASQLGAYDITDCPTRPNVDADFGHAPMLITISTNGTERDIAVVVQMRGFAWAMDHDSGDIVWLSAATDGKRVYIVIIMIIIMVNGSTNANKLRYVFSIHISLLDS
;
A
#
# COMPACT_ATOMS: atom_id res chain seq x y z
N MET A 1 18.12 -31.19 -38.28
CA MET A 1 17.07 -30.49 -39.03
C MET A 1 17.13 -29.03 -38.62
N VAL A 2 17.55 -28.19 -39.55
CA VAL A 2 17.77 -26.75 -39.41
C VAL A 2 16.46 -26.02 -39.69
N HIS A 3 16.08 -25.04 -38.88
CA HIS A 3 15.17 -23.94 -39.26
C HIS A 3 15.60 -22.69 -38.49
N HIS A 4 16.50 -21.90 -39.08
CA HIS A 4 16.24 -20.66 -39.82
C HIS A 4 16.01 -19.42 -38.92
N LEU A 5 17.13 -18.81 -38.53
CA LEU A 5 17.22 -17.40 -38.14
C LEU A 5 16.94 -16.53 -39.38
N HIS A 6 15.90 -15.72 -39.35
CA HIS A 6 15.72 -14.64 -40.33
C HIS A 6 16.49 -13.40 -39.84
N ILE A 7 17.68 -13.19 -40.39
CA ILE A 7 18.45 -11.96 -40.23
C ILE A 7 18.04 -11.02 -41.36
N GLN A 8 17.17 -10.05 -41.09
CA GLN A 8 17.05 -8.87 -41.94
C GLN A 8 18.18 -7.90 -41.58
N ARG A 9 19.02 -7.58 -42.58
CA ARG A 9 19.98 -6.49 -42.53
C ARG A 9 19.25 -5.18 -42.23
N ILE A 10 19.44 -4.63 -41.04
CA ILE A 10 19.20 -3.20 -40.78
C ILE A 10 20.56 -2.53 -40.65
N SER A 11 20.82 -1.66 -41.62
CA SER A 11 21.96 -0.76 -41.70
C SER A 11 22.11 0.10 -40.45
N HIS A 12 23.33 0.13 -39.90
CA HIS A 12 23.93 1.15 -39.02
C HIS A 12 22.95 2.15 -38.38
N GLY A 13 22.25 1.71 -37.34
CA GLY A 13 21.56 2.58 -36.39
C GLY A 13 21.97 2.16 -34.99
N ILE A 14 22.52 3.10 -34.23
CA ILE A 14 22.87 2.94 -32.82
C ILE A 14 21.68 2.27 -32.11
N LEU A 15 21.89 1.05 -31.59
CA LEU A 15 20.92 0.33 -30.77
C LEU A 15 20.83 1.07 -29.42
N GLY A 16 20.07 2.17 -29.40
CA GLY A 16 19.74 2.87 -28.17
C GLY A 16 18.86 1.96 -27.34
N ILE A 17 19.38 1.46 -26.23
CA ILE A 17 18.58 0.89 -25.16
C ILE A 17 17.59 1.98 -24.72
N PHE A 18 16.31 1.80 -25.06
CA PHE A 18 15.26 2.69 -24.58
C PHE A 18 15.04 2.38 -23.10
N VAL A 19 15.56 3.21 -22.21
CA VAL A 19 15.17 3.20 -20.81
C VAL A 19 13.73 3.73 -20.75
N VAL A 20 12.76 2.81 -20.64
CA VAL A 20 11.38 3.15 -20.33
C VAL A 20 11.33 3.51 -18.85
N VAL A 21 11.42 4.80 -18.54
CA VAL A 21 11.21 5.28 -17.16
C VAL A 21 9.73 5.08 -16.83
N ALA A 22 9.44 4.24 -15.84
CA ALA A 22 8.08 3.91 -15.43
C ALA A 22 7.93 3.95 -13.91
N TRP A 23 6.82 4.49 -13.44
CA TRP A 23 6.40 4.48 -12.04
C TRP A 23 5.10 3.68 -11.95
N LEU A 24 5.23 2.36 -11.85
CA LEU A 24 4.14 1.44 -12.17
C LEU A 24 3.12 1.25 -11.03
N ASN A 25 3.49 1.65 -9.81
CA ASN A 25 2.69 1.46 -8.60
C ASN A 25 2.98 2.59 -7.60
N HIS A 26 2.31 2.56 -6.44
CA HIS A 26 2.51 3.55 -5.39
C HIS A 26 3.93 3.60 -4.83
N GLY A 27 4.54 2.45 -4.53
CA GLY A 27 5.90 2.32 -3.99
C GLY A 27 7.04 2.68 -4.95
N GLY A 28 6.76 2.88 -6.24
CA GLY A 28 7.76 3.09 -7.30
C GLY A 28 8.45 1.81 -7.76
N ASP A 29 8.70 0.88 -6.84
CA ASP A 29 9.23 -0.46 -7.07
C ASP A 29 8.49 -1.51 -6.21
N LEU A 30 8.99 -2.75 -6.21
CA LEU A 30 8.43 -3.83 -5.38
C LEU A 30 8.79 -3.70 -3.90
N SER A 31 9.88 -3.00 -3.60
CA SER A 31 10.44 -2.83 -2.25
C SER A 31 9.91 -1.60 -1.53
N ASN A 32 8.96 -0.86 -2.13
CA ASN A 32 8.45 0.42 -1.67
C ASN A 32 9.53 1.47 -1.37
N THR A 33 10.66 1.48 -2.10
CA THR A 33 11.72 2.45 -1.81
C THR A 33 11.35 3.88 -2.17
N ARG A 34 10.32 4.06 -3.02
CA ARG A 34 9.88 5.34 -3.56
C ARG A 34 11.05 6.16 -4.11
N SER A 35 12.02 5.48 -4.74
CA SER A 35 13.26 6.09 -5.19
C SER A 35 13.42 6.00 -6.71
N ALA A 36 13.56 7.15 -7.36
CA ALA A 36 13.91 7.23 -8.78
C ALA A 36 15.44 7.20 -8.98
N ARG A 37 16.11 6.14 -8.54
CA ARG A 37 17.59 6.09 -8.47
C ARG A 37 18.29 6.27 -9.83
N GLU A 38 17.61 5.94 -10.91
CA GLU A 38 18.12 6.08 -12.28
C GLU A 38 18.10 7.52 -12.79
N GLU A 39 17.37 8.40 -12.12
CA GLU A 39 17.30 9.81 -12.48
C GLU A 39 18.60 10.55 -12.13
N LYS A 40 19.07 11.40 -13.06
CA LYS A 40 20.33 12.16 -12.93
C LYS A 40 20.29 13.62 -13.37
N LEU A 41 19.19 14.11 -13.96
CA LEU A 41 19.09 15.48 -14.48
C LEU A 41 18.77 16.47 -13.36
N ILE A 42 17.95 16.06 -12.40
CA ILE A 42 17.56 16.90 -11.26
C ILE A 42 18.38 16.51 -10.04
N GLY A 43 19.18 17.46 -9.58
CA GLY A 43 19.99 17.34 -8.39
C GLY A 43 20.12 18.67 -7.65
N PRO A 44 20.90 18.73 -6.56
CA PRO A 44 21.01 19.91 -5.72
C PRO A 44 21.39 21.20 -6.47
N SER A 45 22.21 21.11 -7.52
CA SER A 45 22.62 22.26 -8.33
C SER A 45 21.61 22.68 -9.41
N THR A 46 20.71 21.78 -9.83
CA THR A 46 19.78 22.04 -10.94
C THR A 46 18.34 22.26 -10.47
N VAL A 47 18.00 21.91 -9.22
CA VAL A 47 16.64 22.04 -8.66
C VAL A 47 16.13 23.49 -8.64
N GLY A 48 17.01 24.49 -8.53
CA GLY A 48 16.61 25.91 -8.61
C GLY A 48 16.10 26.36 -9.99
N ASN A 49 16.41 25.58 -11.03
CA ASN A 49 16.00 25.87 -12.40
C ASN A 49 14.63 25.29 -12.75
N LEU A 50 13.96 24.61 -11.81
CA LEU A 50 12.65 24.03 -12.06
C LEU A 50 11.60 25.10 -12.34
N ARG A 51 10.76 24.81 -13.34
CA ARG A 51 9.62 25.64 -13.74
C ARG A 51 8.42 24.73 -13.91
N LEU A 52 7.24 25.23 -13.54
CA LEU A 52 5.98 24.54 -13.79
C LEU A 52 5.85 24.31 -15.30
N ARG A 53 5.71 23.05 -15.71
CA ARG A 53 5.57 22.72 -17.14
C ARG A 53 4.12 22.64 -17.58
N TRP A 54 3.25 22.07 -16.76
CA TRP A 54 1.81 21.97 -16.98
C TRP A 54 1.12 21.78 -15.64
N LYS A 55 -0.19 22.05 -15.62
CA LYS A 55 -1.09 21.74 -14.51
C LYS A 55 -2.42 21.24 -15.08
N PHE A 56 -3.09 20.34 -14.38
CA PHE A 56 -4.50 20.02 -14.65
C PHE A 56 -5.29 20.16 -13.35
N PHE A 57 -6.59 20.35 -13.48
CA PHE A 57 -7.50 20.44 -12.34
C PHE A 57 -8.24 19.11 -12.19
N ALA A 58 -7.99 18.40 -11.08
CA ALA A 58 -8.60 17.09 -10.82
C ALA A 58 -10.01 17.17 -10.23
N GLY A 59 -10.40 18.32 -9.66
CA GLY A 59 -11.77 18.55 -9.16
C GLY A 59 -11.99 18.29 -7.66
N LYS A 60 -11.35 17.29 -7.06
CA LYS A 60 -11.46 16.96 -5.62
C LYS A 60 -10.12 16.52 -5.05
N ASP A 61 -10.12 16.16 -3.77
CA ASP A 61 -8.96 15.68 -3.03
C ASP A 61 -8.29 14.49 -3.73
N ILE A 62 -6.95 14.55 -3.78
CA ILE A 62 -6.10 13.51 -4.35
C ILE A 62 -5.14 13.06 -3.26
N SER A 63 -5.30 11.82 -2.81
CA SER A 63 -4.36 11.15 -1.91
C SER A 63 -3.50 10.10 -2.63
N ALA A 64 -3.82 9.77 -3.88
CA ALA A 64 -3.06 8.80 -4.66
C ALA A 64 -1.72 9.37 -5.18
N THR A 65 -0.72 8.51 -5.23
CA THR A 65 0.51 8.72 -6.02
C THR A 65 0.15 8.42 -7.49
N PRO A 66 0.38 9.33 -8.46
CA PRO A 66 0.16 8.99 -9.86
C PRO A 66 1.03 7.83 -10.34
N ALA A 67 0.44 6.93 -11.13
CA ALA A 67 1.21 5.92 -11.87
C ALA A 67 1.56 6.43 -13.26
N VAL A 68 2.74 6.09 -13.75
CA VAL A 68 3.24 6.56 -15.06
C VAL A 68 3.82 5.40 -15.84
N ALA A 69 3.32 5.18 -17.06
CA ALA A 69 3.95 4.30 -18.04
C ALA A 69 3.75 4.83 -19.44
N ASN A 70 4.78 4.71 -20.29
CA ASN A 70 4.73 5.07 -21.70
C ASN A 70 4.10 6.44 -21.94
N VAL A 71 4.58 7.48 -21.24
CA VAL A 71 4.12 8.88 -21.37
C VAL A 71 2.75 9.20 -20.74
N VAL A 72 2.02 8.19 -20.27
CA VAL A 72 0.68 8.37 -19.74
C VAL A 72 0.70 8.42 -18.23
N VAL A 73 0.12 9.48 -17.67
CA VAL A 73 -0.10 9.66 -16.23
C VAL A 73 -1.52 9.17 -15.89
N TYR A 74 -1.62 8.33 -14.86
CA TYR A 74 -2.87 7.81 -14.33
C TYR A 74 -3.08 8.37 -12.93
N CYS A 75 -4.13 9.17 -12.78
CA CYS A 75 -4.50 9.77 -11.51
C CYS A 75 -5.82 9.18 -11.03
N SER A 76 -5.90 8.95 -9.73
CA SER A 76 -7.13 8.64 -9.03
C SER A 76 -7.28 9.65 -7.89
N GLY A 77 -8.45 10.23 -7.72
CA GLY A 77 -8.77 11.10 -6.58
C GLY A 77 -10.07 10.64 -5.92
N GLU A 78 -10.60 11.36 -4.94
CA GLU A 78 -11.94 11.14 -4.37
C GLU A 78 -13.06 11.50 -5.35
N LEU A 79 -12.96 10.94 -6.55
CA LEU A 79 -13.70 11.28 -7.73
C LEU A 79 -14.41 10.02 -8.18
N PRO A 80 -15.61 10.16 -8.77
CA PRO A 80 -16.25 9.09 -9.50
C PRO A 80 -15.57 8.76 -10.83
N LEU A 81 -14.32 9.19 -11.00
CA LEU A 81 -13.60 9.23 -12.28
C LEU A 81 -12.19 8.69 -12.09
N VAL A 82 -11.77 7.81 -12.99
CA VAL A 82 -10.35 7.50 -13.21
C VAL A 82 -9.93 8.33 -14.41
N GLU A 83 -8.99 9.23 -14.18
CA GLU A 83 -8.50 10.12 -15.21
C GLU A 83 -7.14 9.64 -15.70
N CYS A 84 -7.13 9.33 -16.99
CA CYS A 84 -5.95 9.12 -17.78
C CYS A 84 -5.84 10.32 -18.72
N LEU A 85 -4.63 10.80 -19.01
CA LEU A 85 -4.44 11.85 -20.03
C LEU A 85 -5.01 11.44 -21.41
N VAL A 86 -5.26 10.14 -21.62
CA VAL A 86 -5.76 9.56 -22.88
C VAL A 86 -7.28 9.35 -22.89
N TRP A 87 -7.91 9.05 -21.75
CA TRP A 87 -9.36 8.82 -21.65
C TRP A 87 -9.86 9.06 -20.23
N LYS A 88 -11.17 9.28 -20.10
CA LYS A 88 -11.86 9.52 -18.82
C LYS A 88 -13.06 8.59 -18.71
N GLN A 89 -13.15 7.84 -17.62
CA GLN A 89 -14.25 6.90 -17.37
C GLN A 89 -14.94 7.23 -16.05
N ASN A 90 -16.28 7.22 -16.06
CA ASN A 90 -17.11 7.30 -14.86
C ASN A 90 -17.25 5.90 -14.25
N LEU A 91 -16.77 5.73 -13.02
CA LEU A 91 -16.75 4.43 -12.34
C LEU A 91 -18.16 3.88 -12.11
N SER A 92 -19.14 4.73 -11.80
CA SER A 92 -20.54 4.32 -11.62
C SER A 92 -21.15 3.82 -12.93
N GLU A 93 -20.93 4.53 -14.04
CA GLU A 93 -21.43 4.12 -15.36
C GLU A 93 -20.72 2.86 -15.87
N LEU A 94 -19.40 2.79 -15.66
CA LEU A 94 -18.56 1.69 -16.12
C LEU A 94 -18.91 0.36 -15.44
N THR A 95 -19.24 0.42 -14.14
CA THR A 95 -19.45 -0.79 -13.33
C THR A 95 -20.91 -1.05 -12.99
N GLY A 96 -21.80 -0.07 -13.19
CA GLY A 96 -23.18 -0.11 -12.71
C GLY A 96 -23.30 0.00 -11.18
N LEU A 97 -22.19 0.16 -10.46
CA LEU A 97 -22.19 0.23 -9.00
C LEU A 97 -22.60 1.61 -8.51
N ARG A 98 -23.43 1.62 -7.46
CA ARG A 98 -23.87 2.83 -6.76
C ARG A 98 -23.06 3.01 -5.48
N GLY A 99 -22.98 4.25 -4.98
CA GLY A 99 -22.40 4.52 -3.68
C GLY A 99 -23.11 3.76 -2.56
N THR A 100 -22.39 3.48 -1.48
CA THR A 100 -22.96 2.93 -0.25
C THR A 100 -23.43 4.06 0.67
N THR A 101 -24.10 3.73 1.77
CA THR A 101 -24.46 4.69 2.83
C THR A 101 -23.25 5.31 3.54
N ILE A 102 -22.06 4.74 3.32
CA ILE A 102 -20.79 5.14 3.96
C ILE A 102 -19.96 5.97 2.98
N VAL A 103 -19.90 5.53 1.74
CA VAL A 103 -19.28 6.26 0.64
C VAL A 103 -20.34 6.49 -0.42
N ASN A 104 -21.00 7.66 -0.34
CA ASN A 104 -22.18 8.01 -1.16
C ASN A 104 -21.91 8.09 -2.68
N VAL A 105 -20.66 7.92 -3.11
CA VAL A 105 -20.25 7.94 -4.53
C VAL A 105 -19.30 6.77 -4.83
N THR A 106 -19.35 6.23 -6.04
CA THR A 106 -18.43 5.19 -6.50
C THR A 106 -17.08 5.81 -6.83
N LEU A 107 -16.16 5.90 -5.87
CA LEU A 107 -14.85 6.53 -6.03
C LEU A 107 -13.68 5.55 -5.90
N SER A 108 -12.52 5.94 -6.45
CA SER A 108 -11.25 5.26 -6.26
C SER A 108 -10.24 6.17 -5.57
N ARG A 109 -9.85 5.86 -4.33
CA ARG A 109 -8.90 6.69 -3.58
C ARG A 109 -7.43 6.32 -3.86
N SER A 110 -7.17 5.12 -4.37
CA SER A 110 -5.82 4.55 -4.42
C SER A 110 -5.12 4.66 -5.77
N THR A 111 -3.79 4.56 -5.75
CA THR A 111 -2.94 4.61 -6.95
C THR A 111 -3.35 3.51 -7.93
N PRO A 112 -3.64 3.83 -9.22
CA PRO A 112 -3.83 2.83 -10.26
C PRO A 112 -2.59 1.97 -10.43
N THR A 113 -2.75 0.68 -10.72
CA THR A 113 -1.61 -0.20 -11.00
C THR A 113 -1.62 -0.60 -12.46
N ILE A 114 -0.45 -0.49 -13.10
CA ILE A 114 -0.30 -0.79 -14.52
C ILE A 114 0.23 -2.22 -14.64
N ALA A 115 -0.54 -3.08 -15.32
CA ALA A 115 -0.17 -4.45 -15.60
C ALA A 115 -0.35 -4.74 -17.10
N GLU A 116 0.75 -4.62 -17.86
CA GLU A 116 0.76 -4.78 -19.32
C GLU A 116 -0.30 -3.91 -20.04
N LYS A 117 -1.38 -4.55 -20.53
CA LYS A 117 -2.50 -3.92 -21.26
C LYS A 117 -3.63 -3.49 -20.35
N LEU A 118 -3.54 -3.75 -19.05
CA LEU A 118 -4.56 -3.47 -18.05
C LEU A 118 -4.13 -2.31 -17.15
N LEU A 119 -5.13 -1.51 -16.79
CA LEU A 119 -5.06 -0.58 -15.67
C LEU A 119 -6.00 -1.11 -14.60
N ILE A 120 -5.46 -1.39 -13.41
CA ILE A 120 -6.23 -1.94 -12.29
C ILE A 120 -6.55 -0.79 -11.33
N VAL A 121 -7.83 -0.69 -10.92
CA VAL A 121 -8.39 0.39 -10.09
C VAL A 121 -9.26 -0.22 -9.00
N SER A 122 -9.26 0.37 -7.80
CA SER A 122 -10.09 -0.11 -6.68
C SER A 122 -11.20 0.88 -6.37
N ILE A 123 -12.39 0.38 -6.11
CA ILE A 123 -13.55 1.14 -5.69
C ILE A 123 -13.63 1.05 -4.17
N CYS A 124 -13.57 2.21 -3.52
CA CYS A 124 -13.42 2.32 -2.08
C CYS A 124 -14.57 1.66 -1.31
N GLY A 125 -15.81 2.14 -1.47
CA GLY A 125 -16.93 1.80 -0.57
C GLY A 125 -17.59 0.43 -0.75
N LEU A 126 -17.32 -0.29 -1.84
CA LEU A 126 -17.91 -1.62 -2.14
C LEU A 126 -16.86 -2.73 -2.15
N VAL A 127 -15.60 -2.38 -1.87
CA VAL A 127 -14.47 -3.31 -1.89
C VAL A 127 -14.37 -4.06 -3.21
N VAL A 128 -14.53 -3.33 -4.32
CA VAL A 128 -14.46 -3.91 -5.68
C VAL A 128 -13.15 -3.49 -6.34
N VAL A 129 -12.42 -4.44 -6.90
CA VAL A 129 -11.29 -4.16 -7.79
C VAL A 129 -11.76 -4.37 -9.23
N ILE A 130 -11.41 -3.45 -10.10
CA ILE A 130 -11.68 -3.56 -11.53
C ILE A 130 -10.39 -3.52 -12.33
N ALA A 131 -10.37 -4.23 -13.45
CA ALA A 131 -9.41 -3.99 -14.52
C ALA A 131 -10.11 -3.37 -15.73
N VAL A 132 -9.45 -2.39 -16.31
CA VAL A 132 -9.86 -1.77 -17.57
C VAL A 132 -8.76 -1.91 -18.59
N ASN A 133 -9.13 -1.97 -19.87
CA ASN A 133 -8.16 -1.95 -20.95
C ASN A 133 -7.49 -0.57 -21.00
N ARG A 134 -6.16 -0.55 -20.93
CA ARG A 134 -5.37 0.67 -20.85
C ARG A 134 -5.53 1.59 -22.07
N SER A 135 -5.84 1.04 -23.24
CA SER A 135 -5.97 1.81 -24.49
C SER A 135 -7.29 2.56 -24.64
N ASN A 136 -8.38 2.07 -24.04
CA ASN A 136 -9.72 2.61 -24.30
C ASN A 136 -10.62 2.69 -23.05
N GLY A 137 -10.13 2.27 -21.88
CA GLY A 137 -10.85 2.32 -20.62
C GLY A 137 -12.02 1.35 -20.49
N ARG A 138 -12.20 0.40 -21.42
CA ARG A 138 -13.29 -0.58 -21.34
C ARG A 138 -13.07 -1.54 -20.18
N LEU A 139 -14.12 -1.78 -19.39
CA LEU A 139 -14.11 -2.77 -18.31
C LEU A 139 -13.77 -4.16 -18.86
N VAL A 140 -12.84 -4.84 -18.21
CA VAL A 140 -12.45 -6.21 -18.51
C VAL A 140 -13.07 -7.15 -17.49
N TRP A 141 -12.87 -6.87 -16.21
CA TRP A 141 -13.46 -7.62 -15.11
C TRP A 141 -13.62 -6.74 -13.86
N PRO A 142 -14.65 -7.01 -13.05
CA PRO A 142 -14.73 -6.61 -11.64
C PRO A 142 -14.64 -7.83 -10.69
N THR A 143 -14.11 -7.62 -9.49
CA THR A 143 -14.07 -8.60 -8.40
C THR A 143 -14.35 -7.91 -7.07
N GLN A 144 -15.38 -8.37 -6.35
CA GLN A 144 -15.64 -7.95 -4.97
C GLN A 144 -14.75 -8.76 -4.01
N LEU A 145 -13.97 -8.10 -3.16
CA LEU A 145 -13.04 -8.77 -2.25
C LEU A 145 -13.63 -9.05 -0.87
N ASP A 146 -14.55 -8.20 -0.43
CA ASP A 146 -15.15 -8.33 0.89
C ASP A 146 -16.60 -7.83 0.84
N PRO A 147 -17.58 -8.64 1.29
CA PRO A 147 -18.99 -8.24 1.32
C PRO A 147 -19.37 -7.41 2.56
N HIS A 148 -18.44 -7.22 3.51
CA HIS A 148 -18.75 -6.56 4.77
C HIS A 148 -19.25 -5.12 4.53
N PRO A 149 -20.41 -4.72 5.11
CA PRO A 149 -21.09 -3.47 4.73
C PRO A 149 -20.28 -2.19 4.91
N ARG A 150 -19.32 -2.21 5.86
CA ARG A 150 -18.45 -1.08 6.16
C ARG A 150 -17.00 -1.26 5.72
N ALA A 151 -16.68 -2.37 5.04
CA ALA A 151 -15.35 -2.57 4.50
C ALA A 151 -15.08 -1.60 3.35
N VAL A 152 -13.82 -1.21 3.23
CA VAL A 152 -13.35 -0.26 2.22
C VAL A 152 -11.97 -0.67 1.68
N ILE A 153 -11.63 -0.21 0.47
CA ILE A 153 -10.26 -0.29 -0.06
C ILE A 153 -9.68 1.11 -0.11
N THR A 154 -8.78 1.41 0.82
CA THR A 154 -7.94 2.62 0.81
C THR A 154 -6.54 2.35 0.27
N THR A 155 -6.08 1.09 0.31
CA THR A 155 -4.71 0.72 -0.04
C THR A 155 -4.42 0.87 -1.53
N SER A 156 -3.22 1.37 -1.81
CA SER A 156 -2.60 1.18 -3.12
C SER A 156 -2.06 -0.24 -3.24
N ARG A 157 -1.66 -0.64 -4.46
CA ARG A 157 -1.54 -2.06 -4.79
C ARG A 157 -0.28 -2.38 -5.57
N THR A 158 0.18 -3.62 -5.45
CA THR A 158 1.40 -4.10 -6.10
C THR A 158 1.08 -5.24 -7.05
N ALA A 159 1.52 -5.11 -8.30
CA ALA A 159 1.43 -6.18 -9.30
C ALA A 159 2.79 -6.87 -9.44
N TYR A 160 2.79 -8.21 -9.44
CA TYR A 160 3.99 -9.01 -9.65
C TYR A 160 3.63 -10.39 -10.21
N LEU A 161 4.34 -10.84 -11.25
CA LEU A 161 4.17 -12.15 -11.92
C LEU A 161 2.72 -12.56 -12.18
N GLY A 162 1.94 -11.68 -12.82
CA GLY A 162 0.54 -11.97 -13.16
C GLY A 162 -0.41 -11.98 -11.96
N ALA A 163 0.07 -11.62 -10.76
CA ALA A 163 -0.72 -11.51 -9.56
C ALA A 163 -0.72 -10.08 -9.00
N PHE A 164 -1.72 -9.81 -8.18
CA PHE A 164 -1.97 -8.50 -7.60
C PHE A 164 -2.30 -8.59 -6.13
N TYR A 165 -1.72 -7.70 -5.32
CA TYR A 165 -1.84 -7.71 -3.86
C TYR A 165 -2.51 -6.43 -3.38
N VAL A 166 -3.54 -6.59 -2.54
CA VAL A 166 -4.37 -5.49 -2.04
C VAL A 166 -4.81 -5.75 -0.60
N GLY A 167 -4.70 -4.73 0.24
CA GLY A 167 -5.19 -4.78 1.62
C GLY A 167 -6.62 -4.27 1.72
N VAL A 168 -7.42 -4.88 2.60
CA VAL A 168 -8.78 -4.48 2.91
C VAL A 168 -8.84 -3.85 4.31
N SER A 169 -9.61 -2.78 4.42
CA SER A 169 -9.81 -2.01 5.65
C SER A 169 -11.29 -1.74 5.91
N SER A 170 -11.61 -0.98 6.96
CA SER A 170 -12.99 -0.69 7.34
C SER A 170 -13.16 0.69 7.94
N THR A 171 -14.39 1.20 7.89
CA THR A 171 -14.83 2.43 8.55
C THR A 171 -15.47 2.18 9.92
N GLU A 172 -15.47 0.92 10.37
CA GLU A 172 -16.06 0.50 11.65
C GLU A 172 -15.43 1.15 12.88
N GLU A 173 -14.16 1.56 12.80
CA GLU A 173 -13.48 2.29 13.87
C GLU A 173 -14.24 3.54 14.36
N GLY A 174 -14.96 4.21 13.45
CA GLY A 174 -15.77 5.38 13.77
C GLY A 174 -17.14 5.08 14.39
N LEU A 175 -17.48 3.80 14.63
CA LEU A 175 -18.77 3.43 15.24
C LEU A 175 -18.76 3.62 16.75
N PRO A 176 -19.94 3.93 17.36
CA PRO A 176 -20.11 3.78 18.79
C PRO A 176 -19.84 2.34 19.24
N ALA A 177 -19.24 2.15 20.42
CA ALA A 177 -18.89 0.84 20.98
C ALA A 177 -20.06 -0.18 21.01
N VAL A 178 -21.30 0.30 21.13
CA VAL A 178 -22.51 -0.55 21.13
C VAL A 178 -22.86 -1.15 19.76
N GLN A 179 -22.36 -0.56 18.67
CA GLN A 179 -22.56 -1.01 17.28
C GLN A 179 -21.29 -1.64 16.69
N CYS A 180 -20.20 -1.60 17.43
CA CYS A 180 -18.87 -2.03 17.02
C CYS A 180 -18.55 -3.42 17.59
N CYS A 181 -17.81 -4.28 16.89
CA CYS A 181 -17.45 -4.28 15.46
C CYS A 181 -17.34 -5.75 15.03
N SER A 182 -17.29 -6.03 13.72
CA SER A 182 -17.15 -7.41 13.22
C SER A 182 -16.16 -7.56 12.06
N PHE A 183 -15.65 -6.47 11.51
CA PHE A 183 -14.70 -6.49 10.40
C PHE A 183 -13.35 -7.09 10.81
N ARG A 184 -12.73 -7.82 9.90
CA ARG A 184 -11.33 -8.30 10.02
C ARG A 184 -10.53 -7.84 8.82
N GLY A 185 -9.38 -7.20 9.07
CA GLY A 185 -8.43 -6.85 8.02
C GLY A 185 -7.95 -8.08 7.24
N SER A 186 -7.63 -7.90 5.97
CA SER A 186 -7.08 -8.99 5.15
C SER A 186 -6.16 -8.49 4.05
N LEU A 187 -5.23 -9.35 3.65
CA LEU A 187 -4.46 -9.21 2.42
C LEU A 187 -5.04 -10.19 1.39
N VAL A 188 -5.30 -9.70 0.17
CA VAL A 188 -5.88 -10.48 -0.91
C VAL A 188 -4.90 -10.54 -2.07
N LYS A 189 -4.67 -11.75 -2.59
CA LYS A 189 -3.97 -11.96 -3.86
C LYS A 189 -4.96 -12.33 -4.94
N LEU A 190 -4.93 -11.59 -6.05
CA LEU A 190 -5.74 -11.86 -7.23
C LEU A 190 -4.88 -12.22 -8.44
N ASN A 191 -5.44 -12.98 -9.36
CA ASN A 191 -4.88 -13.14 -10.70
C ASN A 191 -5.25 -11.93 -11.57
N ILE A 192 -4.27 -11.32 -12.24
CA ILE A 192 -4.44 -10.08 -13.02
C ILE A 192 -5.37 -10.27 -14.23
N LEU A 193 -5.40 -11.45 -14.84
CA LEU A 193 -6.15 -11.65 -16.09
C LEU A 193 -7.65 -11.92 -15.87
N PRO A 194 -8.08 -12.91 -15.06
CA PRO A 194 -9.48 -13.15 -14.80
C PRO A 194 -10.01 -12.33 -13.61
N GLY A 195 -9.14 -11.67 -12.84
CA GLY A 195 -9.53 -11.02 -11.59
C GLY A 195 -9.89 -12.02 -10.48
N ALA A 196 -9.60 -13.30 -10.64
CA ALA A 196 -9.96 -14.32 -9.65
C ALA A 196 -9.13 -14.17 -8.37
N ILE A 197 -9.77 -14.28 -7.20
CA ILE A 197 -9.09 -14.36 -5.91
C ILE A 197 -8.34 -15.70 -5.87
N LEU A 198 -7.02 -15.63 -5.66
CA LEU A 198 -6.15 -16.79 -5.50
C LEU A 198 -6.09 -17.21 -4.03
N TRP A 199 -5.97 -16.23 -3.13
CA TRP A 199 -6.11 -16.42 -1.69
C TRP A 199 -6.46 -15.09 -1.02
N GLN A 200 -7.03 -15.21 0.18
CA GLN A 200 -7.29 -14.11 1.10
C GLN A 200 -6.89 -14.57 2.49
N THR A 201 -6.04 -13.80 3.14
CA THR A 201 -5.54 -14.11 4.49
C THR A 201 -5.98 -13.00 5.42
N TYR A 202 -6.79 -13.37 6.42
CA TYR A 202 -7.23 -12.45 7.48
C TYR A 202 -6.11 -12.23 8.50
N THR A 203 -6.07 -11.02 9.05
CA THR A 203 -5.07 -10.61 10.05
C THR A 203 -5.48 -11.01 11.48
N LEU A 204 -6.74 -11.43 11.65
CA LEU A 204 -7.34 -11.81 12.93
C LEU A 204 -8.05 -13.15 12.86
N PRO A 205 -8.24 -13.82 14.02
CA PRO A 205 -9.03 -15.04 14.11
C PRO A 205 -10.48 -14.84 13.66
N ASP A 206 -11.17 -15.95 13.40
CA ASP A 206 -12.58 -15.88 13.06
C ASP A 206 -13.46 -15.47 14.24
N ASN A 207 -14.26 -14.44 14.01
CA ASN A 207 -15.23 -13.91 14.96
C ASN A 207 -16.67 -14.32 14.59
N GLY A 208 -16.86 -15.09 13.51
CA GLY A 208 -18.19 -15.55 13.08
C GLY A 208 -19.14 -14.43 12.63
N GLY A 209 -18.63 -13.21 12.42
CA GLY A 209 -19.44 -12.01 12.19
C GLY A 209 -20.10 -11.47 13.46
N GLU A 210 -19.71 -11.94 14.64
CA GLU A 210 -20.24 -11.47 15.92
C GLU A 210 -19.54 -10.19 16.38
N LEU A 211 -20.31 -9.32 17.05
CA LEU A 211 -19.77 -8.13 17.69
C LEU A 211 -18.94 -8.51 18.93
N ARG A 212 -17.94 -7.68 19.26
CA ARG A 212 -17.06 -7.84 20.44
C ARG A 212 -16.14 -9.07 20.38
N GLY A 213 -15.93 -9.60 19.18
CA GLY A 213 -14.87 -10.57 18.88
C GLY A 213 -13.52 -9.89 18.72
N TYR A 214 -12.60 -10.57 18.02
CA TYR A 214 -11.44 -9.89 17.46
C TYR A 214 -11.87 -9.17 16.18
N ASP A 215 -11.63 -7.86 16.10
CA ASP A 215 -12.00 -7.05 14.95
C ASP A 215 -11.02 -5.87 14.73
N GLY A 216 -11.04 -5.31 13.54
CA GLY A 216 -10.06 -4.31 13.08
C GLY A 216 -8.85 -4.96 12.42
N ALA A 217 -7.64 -4.58 12.84
CA ALA A 217 -6.36 -4.95 12.25
C ALA A 217 -6.32 -4.77 10.72
N SER A 218 -6.92 -3.66 10.27
CA SER A 218 -7.06 -3.29 8.87
C SER A 218 -5.71 -3.22 8.15
N ILE A 219 -5.63 -3.68 6.91
CA ILE A 219 -4.50 -3.34 6.04
C ILE A 219 -4.95 -2.16 5.19
N TRP A 220 -4.69 -0.95 5.67
CA TRP A 220 -5.27 0.29 5.13
C TRP A 220 -4.24 1.26 4.54
N GLY A 221 -2.96 1.06 4.84
CA GLY A 221 -1.85 1.93 4.45
C GLY A 221 -1.46 1.86 2.97
N SER A 222 -0.15 1.82 2.70
CA SER A 222 0.38 1.82 1.32
C SER A 222 0.38 0.44 0.64
N SER A 223 0.94 0.40 -0.57
CA SER A 223 1.10 -0.82 -1.36
C SER A 223 1.89 -1.89 -0.63
N PRO A 224 1.44 -3.17 -0.58
CA PRO A 224 2.25 -4.26 -0.03
C PRO A 224 3.61 -4.37 -0.71
N ALA A 225 4.69 -4.55 0.05
CA ALA A 225 6.01 -4.77 -0.53
C ALA A 225 6.16 -6.24 -0.94
N ILE A 226 6.94 -6.51 -1.98
CA ILE A 226 7.17 -7.85 -2.52
C ILE A 226 8.67 -8.12 -2.52
N ASP A 227 9.07 -9.25 -1.92
CA ASP A 227 10.43 -9.81 -1.99
C ASP A 227 10.41 -11.06 -2.88
N PRO A 228 10.79 -10.93 -4.17
CA PRO A 228 10.91 -12.06 -5.08
C PRO A 228 11.88 -13.16 -4.62
N LYS A 229 12.98 -12.79 -3.94
CA LYS A 229 14.03 -13.71 -3.51
C LYS A 229 13.48 -14.67 -2.45
N ARG A 230 12.69 -14.15 -1.51
CA ARG A 230 12.06 -14.94 -0.42
C ARG A 230 10.66 -15.45 -0.75
N ARG A 231 10.09 -15.01 -1.87
CA ARG A 231 8.70 -15.27 -2.28
C ARG A 231 7.71 -14.82 -1.19
N LEU A 232 7.95 -13.62 -0.67
CA LEU A 232 7.15 -13.01 0.40
C LEU A 232 6.49 -11.71 -0.07
N ALA A 233 5.27 -11.49 0.42
CA ALA A 233 4.62 -10.20 0.41
C ALA A 233 4.60 -9.66 1.85
N TYR A 234 4.85 -8.38 2.03
CA TYR A 234 4.89 -7.72 3.34
C TYR A 234 3.81 -6.65 3.41
N ALA A 235 3.07 -6.65 4.52
CA ALA A 235 2.12 -5.61 4.85
C ALA A 235 2.24 -5.26 6.34
N ALA A 236 1.65 -4.14 6.71
CA ALA A 236 1.50 -3.74 8.11
C ALA A 236 0.02 -3.52 8.41
N THR A 237 -0.36 -3.70 9.67
CA THR A 237 -1.75 -3.72 10.11
C THR A 237 -2.11 -2.57 11.04
N GLY A 238 -3.42 -2.30 11.04
CA GLY A 238 -4.15 -1.39 11.90
C GLY A 238 -4.19 -1.83 13.36
N ASN A 239 -4.74 -0.94 14.18
CA ASN A 239 -5.20 -1.19 15.53
C ASN A 239 -6.39 -2.17 15.58
N HIS A 240 -6.72 -2.65 16.78
CA HIS A 240 -7.99 -3.31 17.04
C HIS A 240 -9.08 -2.29 17.32
N TYR A 241 -10.31 -2.55 16.84
CA TYR A 241 -11.45 -1.72 17.24
C TYR A 241 -12.03 -2.24 18.57
N THR A 242 -12.19 -3.56 18.70
CA THR A 242 -12.54 -4.23 19.96
C THR A 242 -11.77 -5.55 20.15
N ALA A 243 -11.99 -6.18 21.31
CA ALA A 243 -11.44 -7.49 21.62
C ALA A 243 -12.36 -8.28 22.57
N PRO A 244 -12.28 -9.62 22.59
CA PRO A 244 -13.07 -10.45 23.50
C PRO A 244 -12.89 -10.04 24.98
N ALA A 245 -13.95 -10.18 25.79
CA ALA A 245 -13.95 -9.78 27.19
C ALA A 245 -12.76 -10.37 27.99
N LYS A 246 -12.47 -11.65 27.79
CA LYS A 246 -11.34 -12.35 28.42
C LYS A 246 -9.97 -11.68 28.13
N VAL A 247 -9.79 -11.18 26.91
CA VAL A 247 -8.56 -10.49 26.48
C VAL A 247 -8.48 -9.12 27.14
N ARG A 248 -9.59 -8.36 27.13
CA ARG A 248 -9.68 -7.05 27.78
C ARG A 248 -9.40 -7.15 29.29
N GLU A 249 -10.01 -8.12 29.97
CA GLU A 249 -9.77 -8.38 31.40
C GLU A 249 -8.33 -8.82 31.69
N CYS A 250 -7.72 -9.63 30.82
CA CYS A 250 -6.32 -9.99 30.93
C CYS A 250 -5.43 -8.75 30.77
N GLN A 251 -5.73 -7.88 29.81
CA GLN A 251 -4.94 -6.68 29.57
C GLN A 251 -5.07 -5.68 30.73
N VAL A 252 -6.26 -5.49 31.30
CA VAL A 252 -6.43 -4.65 32.49
C VAL A 252 -5.55 -5.16 33.63
N ARG A 253 -5.47 -6.48 33.83
CA ARG A 253 -4.57 -7.07 34.84
C ARG A 253 -3.10 -6.81 34.52
N GLN A 254 -2.66 -6.99 33.28
CA GLN A 254 -1.27 -6.71 32.88
C GLN A 254 -0.92 -5.23 33.00
N ASN A 255 -1.80 -4.31 32.57
CA ASN A 255 -1.55 -2.86 32.62
C ASN A 255 -1.48 -2.32 34.05
N ASN A 256 -2.11 -3.01 35.01
CA ASN A 256 -2.02 -2.69 36.44
C ASN A 256 -0.76 -3.25 37.11
N GLN A 257 0.00 -4.10 36.42
CA GLN A 257 1.32 -4.56 36.89
C GLN A 257 2.38 -3.54 36.46
N MET A 258 3.11 -2.94 37.41
CA MET A 258 4.17 -1.96 37.15
C MET A 258 5.46 -2.57 36.55
N ILE A 259 5.44 -3.84 36.16
CA ILE A 259 6.60 -4.53 35.60
C ILE A 259 6.57 -4.34 34.08
N PRO A 260 7.64 -3.82 33.46
CA PRO A 260 7.73 -3.75 32.00
C PRO A 260 7.51 -5.15 31.42
N PRO A 261 6.64 -5.32 30.42
CA PRO A 261 6.40 -6.63 29.83
C PRO A 261 7.69 -7.10 29.14
N THR A 262 8.43 -7.99 29.80
CA THR A 262 9.64 -8.65 29.29
C THR A 262 9.32 -9.93 28.50
N THR A 263 8.04 -10.23 28.30
CA THR A 263 7.53 -11.42 27.61
C THR A 263 6.49 -11.03 26.56
N PRO A 264 6.27 -11.85 25.51
CA PRO A 264 5.18 -11.64 24.55
C PRO A 264 3.85 -11.47 25.27
N ASN A 265 2.94 -10.66 24.72
CA ASN A 265 1.66 -10.38 25.34
C ASN A 265 0.88 -11.68 25.60
N GLN A 266 0.82 -12.11 26.86
CA GLN A 266 0.17 -13.36 27.28
C GLN A 266 -1.35 -13.35 27.11
N CYS A 267 -1.95 -12.21 26.77
CA CYS A 267 -3.40 -12.05 26.68
C CYS A 267 -3.97 -12.37 25.30
N ILE A 268 -3.14 -12.44 24.25
CA ILE A 268 -3.59 -12.66 22.87
C ILE A 268 -2.99 -13.94 22.29
N GLY A 269 -3.70 -14.52 21.32
CA GLY A 269 -3.22 -15.67 20.55
C GLY A 269 -2.14 -15.29 19.53
N PRO A 270 -1.37 -16.27 19.02
CA PRO A 270 -0.33 -16.06 18.02
C PRO A 270 -0.87 -15.66 16.63
N ASP A 271 -2.18 -15.78 16.42
CA ASP A 271 -2.91 -15.46 15.19
C ASP A 271 -3.61 -14.08 15.23
N VAL A 272 -3.34 -13.29 16.27
CA VAL A 272 -3.90 -11.95 16.48
C VAL A 272 -2.88 -10.88 16.05
N ASN A 273 -3.01 -10.38 14.82
CA ASN A 273 -1.97 -9.54 14.19
C ASN A 273 -2.38 -8.08 13.99
N PHE A 274 -2.89 -7.40 15.02
CA PHE A 274 -3.01 -5.94 15.02
C PHE A 274 -1.68 -5.27 15.32
N ASN A 275 -1.48 -4.02 14.87
CA ASN A 275 -0.23 -3.26 15.01
C ASN A 275 1.00 -4.13 14.72
N SER A 276 0.95 -4.85 13.60
CA SER A 276 1.94 -5.86 13.25
C SER A 276 2.54 -5.61 11.89
N ILE A 277 3.79 -6.04 11.71
CA ILE A 277 4.36 -6.31 10.39
C ILE A 277 4.18 -7.78 10.11
N ILE A 278 3.68 -8.12 8.92
CA ILE A 278 3.36 -9.49 8.54
C ILE A 278 4.03 -9.83 7.22
N ALA A 279 4.69 -10.99 7.18
CA ALA A 279 5.20 -11.60 5.96
C ALA A 279 4.30 -12.76 5.52
N PHE A 280 3.75 -12.65 4.31
CA PHE A 280 2.86 -13.64 3.70
C PHE A 280 3.60 -14.41 2.60
N GLU A 281 3.49 -15.72 2.60
CA GLU A 281 3.93 -16.55 1.49
C GLU A 281 3.15 -16.21 0.24
N MET A 282 3.83 -15.81 -0.83
CA MET A 282 3.16 -15.36 -2.03
C MET A 282 2.30 -16.43 -2.69
N GLU A 283 2.67 -17.70 -2.56
CA GLU A 283 1.96 -18.82 -3.19
C GLU A 283 0.67 -19.18 -2.45
N SER A 284 0.77 -19.43 -1.14
CA SER A 284 -0.30 -19.96 -0.31
C SER A 284 -1.10 -18.89 0.45
N GLY A 285 -0.54 -17.69 0.63
CA GLY A 285 -1.08 -16.66 1.52
C GLY A 285 -0.80 -16.93 3.00
N ARG A 286 -0.12 -18.02 3.34
CA ARG A 286 0.19 -18.37 4.73
C ARG A 286 1.10 -17.31 5.36
N ILE A 287 0.83 -16.95 6.61
CA ILE A 287 1.74 -16.10 7.39
C ILE A 287 3.01 -16.89 7.71
N ARG A 288 4.16 -16.37 7.26
CA ARG A 288 5.48 -16.93 7.57
C ARG A 288 5.93 -16.48 8.95
N TRP A 289 5.78 -15.19 9.22
CA TRP A 289 5.97 -14.59 10.52
C TRP A 289 5.11 -13.32 10.61
N ALA A 290 4.75 -12.97 11.85
CA ALA A 290 4.10 -11.73 12.18
C ALA A 290 4.71 -11.21 13.47
N SER A 291 5.06 -9.93 13.48
CA SER A 291 5.69 -9.29 14.62
C SER A 291 4.80 -8.14 15.04
N GLN A 292 4.12 -8.32 16.18
CA GLN A 292 3.34 -7.27 16.80
C GLN A 292 4.26 -6.26 17.50
N LEU A 293 4.02 -4.98 17.23
CA LEU A 293 4.89 -3.88 17.64
C LEU A 293 4.09 -2.82 18.39
N GLY A 294 4.59 -2.43 19.56
CA GLY A 294 3.93 -1.49 20.45
C GLY A 294 3.04 -2.16 21.50
N ALA A 295 2.48 -1.32 22.38
CA ALA A 295 1.57 -1.77 23.44
C ALA A 295 0.15 -1.99 22.90
N TYR A 296 -0.65 -2.74 23.67
CA TYR A 296 -2.04 -3.05 23.37
C TYR A 296 -2.88 -1.79 23.13
N ASP A 297 -3.54 -1.73 21.98
CA ASP A 297 -4.22 -0.56 21.42
C ASP A 297 -5.66 -0.96 21.04
N ILE A 298 -6.62 -0.59 21.89
CA ILE A 298 -8.06 -0.72 21.62
C ILE A 298 -8.67 0.68 21.71
N THR A 299 -9.48 1.02 20.72
CA THR A 299 -10.32 2.22 20.69
C THR A 299 -11.36 2.35 21.82
N ASP A 300 -11.69 1.26 22.54
CA ASP A 300 -12.78 1.20 23.53
C ASP A 300 -12.31 1.21 25.00
N CYS A 301 -11.14 1.77 25.32
CA CYS A 301 -10.66 1.84 26.72
C CYS A 301 -10.95 3.22 27.35
N PRO A 302 -11.89 3.37 28.31
CA PRO A 302 -12.31 4.68 28.83
C PRO A 302 -11.30 5.37 29.76
N THR A 303 -10.19 4.72 30.12
CA THR A 303 -9.38 5.12 31.28
C THR A 303 -7.95 5.55 30.97
N ARG A 304 -7.53 5.54 29.69
CA ARG A 304 -6.29 6.19 29.24
C ARG A 304 -6.51 6.81 27.87
N PRO A 305 -5.84 7.92 27.51
CA PRO A 305 -5.88 8.42 26.14
C PRO A 305 -5.46 7.28 25.22
N ASN A 306 -6.38 6.85 24.36
CA ASN A 306 -6.11 5.86 23.35
C ASN A 306 -4.98 6.42 22.47
N VAL A 307 -3.86 5.70 22.40
CA VAL A 307 -2.73 6.12 21.56
C VAL A 307 -2.80 5.25 20.32
N ASP A 308 -3.55 5.73 19.34
CA ASP A 308 -3.62 5.13 18.00
C ASP A 308 -2.20 4.88 17.47
N ALA A 309 -1.84 3.61 17.45
CA ALA A 309 -0.49 3.11 17.25
C ALA A 309 -0.36 2.30 15.98
N ASP A 310 -1.29 2.46 15.06
CA ASP A 310 -1.28 1.66 13.87
C ASP A 310 -0.15 2.01 12.89
N PHE A 311 -0.01 1.13 11.91
CA PHE A 311 0.90 1.32 10.79
C PHE A 311 0.14 1.82 9.57
N GLY A 312 0.23 3.13 9.31
CA GLY A 312 -0.31 3.75 8.09
C GLY A 312 0.46 3.45 6.80
N HIS A 313 1.49 2.59 6.83
CA HIS A 313 2.30 2.25 5.66
C HIS A 313 2.78 0.80 5.69
N ALA A 314 2.84 0.15 4.52
CA ALA A 314 3.54 -1.12 4.36
C ALA A 314 5.06 -0.92 4.50
N PRO A 315 5.83 -1.96 4.89
CA PRO A 315 7.27 -1.83 5.05
C PRO A 315 8.00 -1.45 3.76
N MET A 316 9.10 -0.71 3.92
CA MET A 316 10.13 -0.55 2.91
C MET A 316 11.18 -1.64 3.09
N LEU A 317 11.53 -2.34 2.01
CA LEU A 317 12.49 -3.43 2.03
C LEU A 317 13.86 -2.92 1.56
N ILE A 318 14.88 -3.06 2.41
CA ILE A 318 16.25 -2.60 2.10
C ILE A 318 17.30 -3.59 2.58
N THR A 319 18.48 -3.53 1.98
CA THR A 319 19.67 -4.21 2.47
C THR A 319 20.56 -3.18 3.17
N ILE A 320 20.95 -3.45 4.41
CA ILE A 320 21.92 -2.67 5.16
C ILE A 320 23.24 -3.43 5.26
N SER A 321 24.35 -2.71 5.37
CA SER A 321 25.66 -3.30 5.69
C SER A 321 26.09 -2.83 7.07
N THR A 322 26.38 -3.77 7.97
CA THR A 322 26.90 -3.49 9.32
C THR A 322 28.17 -4.28 9.52
N ASN A 323 29.29 -3.60 9.78
CA ASN A 323 30.62 -4.22 9.92
C ASN A 323 31.00 -5.16 8.75
N GLY A 324 30.63 -4.78 7.52
CA GLY A 324 30.90 -5.57 6.32
C GLY A 324 29.96 -6.76 6.09
N THR A 325 28.99 -6.99 6.97
CA THR A 325 27.95 -8.01 6.80
C THR A 325 26.67 -7.38 6.25
N GLU A 326 26.17 -7.90 5.14
CA GLU A 326 24.88 -7.48 4.58
C GLU A 326 23.71 -8.16 5.31
N ARG A 327 22.64 -7.39 5.54
CA ARG A 327 21.40 -7.86 6.14
C ARG A 327 20.20 -7.24 5.44
N ASP A 328 19.27 -8.06 5.02
CA ASP A 328 18.00 -7.61 4.44
C ASP A 328 17.00 -7.31 5.58
N ILE A 329 16.45 -6.09 5.59
CA ILE A 329 15.56 -5.60 6.65
C ILE A 329 14.30 -4.91 6.10
N ALA A 330 13.19 -5.13 6.79
CA ALA A 330 11.91 -4.48 6.53
C ALA A 330 11.77 -3.33 7.52
N VAL A 331 11.67 -2.10 7.00
CA VAL A 331 11.59 -0.88 7.79
C VAL A 331 10.21 -0.28 7.70
N VAL A 332 9.60 0.04 8.83
CA VAL A 332 8.29 0.69 8.90
C VAL A 332 8.29 1.75 10.01
N VAL A 333 7.46 2.78 9.85
CA VAL A 333 7.26 3.80 10.87
C VAL A 333 5.83 3.70 11.40
N GLN A 334 5.72 3.65 12.72
CA GLN A 334 4.46 3.58 13.45
C GLN A 334 3.91 4.98 13.73
N MET A 335 2.59 5.16 13.82
CA MET A 335 1.98 6.46 14.12
C MET A 335 2.36 7.03 15.50
N ARG A 336 2.91 6.18 16.39
CA ARG A 336 3.55 6.58 17.64
C ARG A 336 4.92 7.26 17.50
N GLY A 337 5.42 7.42 16.28
CA GLY A 337 6.71 8.05 16.03
C GLY A 337 7.90 7.12 16.28
N PHE A 338 7.73 5.82 16.10
CA PHE A 338 8.83 4.85 16.17
C PHE A 338 9.10 4.23 14.80
N ALA A 339 10.38 4.20 14.42
CA ALA A 339 10.86 3.44 13.28
C ALA A 339 11.34 2.07 13.76
N TRP A 340 10.82 1.03 13.13
CA TRP A 340 11.11 -0.37 13.41
C TRP A 340 11.83 -0.97 12.22
N ALA A 341 12.90 -1.72 12.47
CA ALA A 341 13.52 -2.58 11.47
C ALA A 341 13.46 -4.03 11.91
N MET A 342 12.94 -4.86 11.01
CA MET A 342 12.79 -6.29 11.23
C MET A 342 13.63 -7.06 10.23
N ASP A 343 14.15 -8.19 10.65
CA ASP A 343 14.80 -9.14 9.76
C ASP A 343 13.79 -9.68 8.73
N HIS A 344 14.16 -9.76 7.44
CA HIS A 344 13.26 -10.27 6.41
C HIS A 344 12.80 -11.72 6.64
N ASP A 345 13.69 -12.55 7.19
CA ASP A 345 13.52 -14.00 7.27
C ASP A 345 12.83 -14.41 8.57
N SER A 346 13.28 -13.88 9.71
CA SER A 346 12.72 -14.25 11.02
C SER A 346 11.63 -13.31 11.53
N GLY A 347 11.60 -12.05 11.07
CA GLY A 347 10.76 -11.03 11.68
C GLY A 347 11.27 -10.57 13.05
N ASP A 348 12.53 -10.87 13.41
CA ASP A 348 13.13 -10.37 14.65
C ASP A 348 13.47 -8.89 14.55
N ILE A 349 13.33 -8.16 15.66
CA ILE A 349 13.69 -6.75 15.73
C ILE A 349 15.22 -6.63 15.58
N VAL A 350 15.66 -5.93 14.55
CA VAL A 350 17.07 -5.57 14.32
C VAL A 350 17.42 -4.31 15.09
N TRP A 351 16.57 -3.29 14.98
CA TRP A 351 16.67 -2.06 15.74
C TRP A 351 15.31 -1.37 15.87
N LEU A 352 15.21 -0.53 16.90
CA LEU A 352 14.11 0.38 17.18
C LEU A 352 14.70 1.77 17.38
N SER A 353 14.11 2.77 16.73
CA SER A 353 14.51 4.16 16.91
C SER A 353 13.28 5.04 17.08
N ALA A 354 13.35 6.01 17.99
CA ALA A 354 12.37 7.09 18.02
C ALA A 354 12.57 7.94 16.76
N ALA A 355 11.57 7.97 15.89
CA ALA A 355 11.55 8.80 14.69
C ALA A 355 11.23 10.26 15.03
N THR A 356 10.76 10.54 16.25
CA THR A 356 10.41 11.88 16.74
C THR A 356 10.89 12.08 18.18
N ASP A 357 11.13 13.32 18.58
CA ASP A 357 11.42 13.73 19.96
C ASP A 357 10.16 13.80 20.85
N GLY A 358 9.04 13.22 20.40
CA GLY A 358 7.72 13.33 21.03
C GLY A 358 6.83 14.43 20.43
N LYS A 359 7.28 15.17 19.40
CA LYS A 359 6.44 16.10 18.64
C LYS A 359 5.70 15.40 17.49
N ARG A 360 4.56 15.98 17.09
CA ARG A 360 3.76 15.52 15.94
C ARG A 360 4.58 15.65 14.67
N VAL A 361 4.91 14.53 14.03
CA VAL A 361 5.54 14.55 12.70
C VAL A 361 4.46 14.46 11.64
N TYR A 362 4.41 15.47 10.78
CA TYR A 362 3.69 15.38 9.53
C TYR A 362 4.63 14.78 8.49
N ILE A 363 4.36 13.55 8.06
CA ILE A 363 5.02 13.00 6.88
C ILE A 363 4.36 13.64 5.66
N VAL A 364 4.94 14.73 5.16
CA VAL A 364 4.52 15.31 3.89
C VAL A 364 5.29 14.61 2.78
N ILE A 365 4.60 13.71 2.07
CA ILE A 365 5.12 13.12 0.84
C ILE A 365 4.93 14.16 -0.27
N ILE A 366 5.97 14.98 -0.53
CA ILE A 366 5.97 15.87 -1.69
C ILE A 366 6.46 15.07 -2.89
N MET A 367 5.50 14.64 -3.72
CA MET A 367 5.81 14.03 -5.00
C MET A 367 5.90 15.11 -6.08
N ILE A 368 7.11 15.44 -6.51
CA ILE A 368 7.32 16.36 -7.63
C ILE A 368 7.49 15.53 -8.90
N ILE A 369 6.42 15.48 -9.71
CA ILE A 369 6.49 14.93 -11.07
C ILE A 369 7.12 15.99 -11.98
N ILE A 370 8.31 15.73 -12.52
CA ILE A 370 9.01 16.69 -13.37
C ILE A 370 9.16 16.12 -14.77
N MET A 371 8.38 16.63 -15.71
CA MET A 371 8.52 16.25 -17.11
C MET A 371 9.60 17.11 -17.78
N VAL A 372 10.65 16.51 -18.33
CA VAL A 372 11.68 17.24 -19.12
C VAL A 372 11.55 16.88 -20.60
N ASN A 373 11.57 17.86 -21.52
CA ASN A 373 11.55 17.58 -22.96
C ASN A 373 12.98 17.63 -23.46
N GLY A 374 13.42 16.57 -24.12
CA GLY A 374 14.71 16.56 -24.79
C GLY A 374 14.56 17.00 -26.25
N SER A 375 14.51 18.32 -26.49
CA SER A 375 14.80 18.99 -27.78
C SER A 375 13.91 18.71 -29.01
N THR A 376 13.96 19.66 -29.95
CA THR A 376 13.06 20.06 -31.06
C THR A 376 12.78 19.05 -32.18
N ASN A 377 13.01 17.75 -31.99
CA ASN A 377 12.51 16.72 -32.91
C ASN A 377 11.46 15.87 -32.22
N ALA A 378 10.30 15.75 -32.86
CA ALA A 378 8.99 15.37 -32.31
C ALA A 378 8.85 13.97 -31.65
N ASN A 379 9.91 13.30 -31.17
CA ASN A 379 9.85 11.94 -30.64
C ASN A 379 10.70 11.67 -29.38
N LYS A 380 11.04 12.66 -28.55
CA LYS A 380 11.83 12.44 -27.30
C LYS A 380 11.26 13.14 -26.07
N LEU A 381 10.31 12.48 -25.41
CA LEU A 381 9.95 12.77 -24.01
C LEU A 381 10.79 11.91 -23.07
N ARG A 382 11.42 12.50 -22.06
CA ARG A 382 12.12 11.78 -20.98
C ARG A 382 11.65 12.32 -19.63
N TYR A 383 11.39 11.41 -18.70
CA TYR A 383 10.72 11.73 -17.43
C TYR A 383 11.73 11.84 -16.32
N VAL A 384 11.49 12.79 -15.43
CA VAL A 384 12.26 12.95 -14.21
C VAL A 384 11.32 12.85 -13.02
N PHE A 385 11.67 12.02 -12.04
CA PHE A 385 10.95 11.93 -10.77
C PHE A 385 11.91 12.26 -9.64
N SER A 386 11.52 13.19 -8.77
CA SER A 386 12.21 13.43 -7.51
C SER A 386 11.17 13.45 -6.40
N ILE A 387 11.34 12.57 -5.41
CA ILE A 387 10.53 12.57 -4.19
C ILE A 387 11.37 13.21 -3.11
N HIS A 388 10.86 14.30 -2.55
CA HIS A 388 11.37 14.85 -1.30
C HIS A 388 10.48 14.36 -0.17
N ILE A 389 11.07 13.55 0.70
CA ILE A 389 10.51 13.28 2.02
C ILE A 389 11.02 14.42 2.89
N SER A 390 10.17 15.40 3.15
CA SER A 390 10.45 16.44 4.14
C SER A 390 9.76 16.04 5.43
N LEU A 391 10.57 15.73 6.44
CA LEU A 391 10.11 15.76 7.83
C LEU A 391 9.92 17.24 8.17
N LEU A 392 8.68 17.68 8.29
CA LEU A 392 8.39 19.01 8.82
C LEU A 392 8.32 18.86 10.34
N ASP A 393 9.36 19.33 11.01
CA ASP A 393 9.28 19.71 12.41
C ASP A 393 8.42 20.98 12.50
N SER A 394 7.47 21.00 13.45
CA SER A 394 6.66 22.18 13.77
C SER A 394 7.48 23.27 14.43
#